data_AF-A0A1I7C7G3-F1
#
_entry.id   AF-A0A1I7C7G3-F1
#
_cell.length_a   1.000
_cell.length_b   1.000
_cell.length_c   1.000
_cell.angle_alpha   90.00
_cell.angle_beta   90.00
_cell.angle_gamma   90.00
#
_symmetry.space_group_name_H-M   'P 1'
#
loop_
_entity.id
_entity.type
_entity.pdbx_description
1 polymer ?
#
loop_
_entity_poly.entity_id
_entity_poly.type
_entity_poly.pdbx_seq_one_letter_code
_entity_poly.pdbx_strand_id
1 'polypeptide(L)' 'MLDFKAEFIGGSHSGEVISPMSEVELNKLGYKVHLRGTPSGDEMPVYVVVPIEWSADEAHRAIMQRWGKRRR' A
#
# COMPACT_ATOMS: atom_id res chain seq x y z
N MET A 1 -10.77 7.13 10.48
CA MET A 1 -9.94 7.99 9.62
C MET A 1 -8.55 7.36 9.63
N LEU A 2 -7.99 7.00 8.48
CA LEU A 2 -6.65 6.43 8.43
C LEU A 2 -5.67 7.59 8.34
N ASP A 3 -5.12 8.01 9.49
CA ASP A 3 -4.22 9.17 9.62
C ASP A 3 -2.77 8.86 9.20
N PHE A 4 -2.57 8.00 8.21
CA PHE A 4 -1.24 7.63 7.74
C PHE A 4 -1.04 8.04 6.28
N LYS A 5 0.21 8.41 5.96
CA LYS A 5 0.65 8.59 4.57
C LYS A 5 0.65 7.22 3.89
N ALA A 6 -0.07 7.10 2.78
CA ALA A 6 -0.17 5.86 2.04
C ALA A 6 0.41 6.05 0.63
N GLU A 7 1.25 5.11 0.19
CA GLU A 7 1.84 5.12 -1.15
C GLU A 7 1.08 4.15 -2.07
N PHE A 8 0.77 4.61 -3.27
CA PHE A 8 0.11 3.80 -4.30
C PHE A 8 1.11 2.91 -5.01
N ILE A 9 0.74 1.64 -5.18
CA ILE A 9 1.54 0.64 -5.88
C ILE A 9 0.69 0.00 -6.96
N GLY A 10 1.09 0.21 -8.21
CA GLY A 10 0.32 -0.28 -9.36
C GLY A 10 -0.87 0.61 -9.70
N GLY A 11 -1.52 0.29 -10.82
CA GLY A 11 -2.59 1.12 -11.37
C GLY A 11 -2.14 2.49 -11.87
N SER A 12 -3.10 3.34 -12.16
CA SER A 12 -2.91 4.68 -12.75
C SER A 12 -2.21 5.68 -11.83
N HIS A 13 -2.24 5.46 -10.51
CA HIS A 13 -1.69 6.37 -9.49
C HIS A 13 -0.37 5.86 -8.89
N SER A 14 0.26 4.84 -9.49
CA SER A 14 1.47 4.20 -8.97
C SER A 14 2.60 5.21 -8.70
N GLY A 15 3.09 5.25 -7.45
CA GLY A 15 4.14 6.16 -7.00
C GLY A 15 3.66 7.49 -6.42
N GLU A 16 2.36 7.77 -6.45
CA GLU A 16 1.78 8.92 -5.74
C GLU A 16 1.71 8.65 -4.23
N VAL A 17 2.03 9.69 -3.45
CA VAL A 17 1.85 9.71 -1.99
C VAL A 17 0.78 10.74 -1.71
N ILE A 18 -0.38 10.28 -1.24
CA ILE A 18 -1.49 11.16 -0.89
C ILE A 18 -1.61 11.35 0.61
N SER A 19 -2.16 12.51 0.96
CA SER A 19 -2.73 12.81 2.28
C SER A 19 -3.76 11.76 2.71
N PRO A 20 -4.03 11.62 4.02
CA PRO A 20 -4.94 10.61 4.53
C PRO A 20 -6.31 10.65 3.83
N MET A 21 -6.63 9.54 3.14
CA MET A 21 -7.94 9.27 2.56
C MET A 21 -8.63 8.16 3.35
N SER A 22 -9.95 8.20 3.40
CA SER A 22 -10.74 7.09 3.94
C SER A 22 -10.68 5.87 3.02
N GLU A 23 -10.86 4.68 3.58
CA GLU A 23 -10.96 3.43 2.81
C GLU A 23 -12.13 3.46 1.80
N VAL A 24 -13.19 4.21 2.11
CA VAL A 24 -14.34 4.42 1.21
C VAL A 24 -13.92 5.21 -0.04
N GLU A 25 -13.09 6.24 0.11
CA GLU A 25 -12.58 7.02 -1.02
C GLU A 25 -11.62 6.18 -1.88
N LEU A 26 -10.75 5.40 -1.25
CA LEU A 26 -9.85 4.49 -1.96
C LEU A 26 -10.62 3.46 -2.79
N ASN A 27 -11.66 2.84 -2.21
CA ASN A 27 -12.49 1.87 -2.93
C ASN A 27 -13.19 2.49 -4.15
N LYS A 28 -13.66 3.74 -4.05
CA LYS A 28 -14.25 4.47 -5.19
C LYS A 28 -13.25 4.71 -6.32
N LEU A 29 -11.97 4.85 -5.98
CA LEU A 29 -10.88 4.99 -6.94
C LEU A 29 -10.40 3.64 -7.50
N GLY A 30 -10.96 2.52 -7.02
CA GLY A 30 -10.53 1.18 -7.42
C GLY A 30 -9.30 0.68 -6.67
N TYR A 31 -9.07 1.17 -5.45
CA TYR A 31 -7.93 0.76 -4.62
C TYR A 31 -8.36 0.30 -3.23
N LYS A 32 -7.49 -0.48 -2.58
CA LYS A 32 -7.65 -0.96 -1.20
C LYS A 32 -6.36 -0.81 -0.42
N VAL A 33 -6.49 -0.81 0.90
CA VAL A 33 -5.34 -0.77 1.80
C VAL A 33 -4.78 -2.19 1.97
N HIS A 34 -3.47 -2.30 1.89
CA HIS A 34 -2.73 -3.52 2.21
C HIS A 34 -1.62 -3.21 3.21
N LEU A 35 -1.38 -4.13 4.14
CA LEU A 35 -0.24 -4.02 5.05
C LEU A 35 1.04 -4.40 4.30
N ARG A 36 2.10 -3.61 4.45
CA ARG A 36 3.43 -3.85 3.84
C ARG A 36 4.18 -5.04 4.50
N GLY A 37 3.47 -6.00 5.06
CA GLY A 37 3.99 -7.13 5.84
C GLY A 37 3.58 -7.07 7.31
N THR A 38 3.87 -8.16 8.03
CA THR A 38 3.67 -8.23 9.48
C THR A 38 4.70 -7.32 10.15
N PRO A 39 4.29 -6.31 10.94
CA PRO A 39 5.24 -5.50 11.70
C PRO A 39 6.07 -6.40 12.62
N SER A 40 7.39 -6.27 12.58
CA SER A 40 8.29 -6.99 13.49
C SER A 40 8.82 -6.05 14.58
N GLY A 41 8.53 -6.36 15.84
CA GLY A 41 8.96 -5.54 16.98
C GLY A 41 8.21 -4.21 17.06
N ASP A 42 8.96 -3.11 17.21
CA ASP A 42 8.43 -1.74 17.35
C ASP A 42 8.25 -1.00 16.02
N GLU A 43 8.36 -1.68 14.88
CA GLU A 43 8.14 -1.05 13.57
C GLU A 43 6.66 -0.68 13.41
N MET A 44 6.38 0.62 13.19
CA MET A 44 5.04 1.06 12.84
C MET A 44 4.56 0.34 11.57
N PRO A 45 3.30 -0.15 11.55
CA PRO A 45 2.74 -0.76 10.35
C PRO A 45 2.74 0.25 9.21
N VAL A 46 3.48 -0.07 8.15
CA VAL A 46 3.44 0.72 6.92
C VAL A 46 2.28 0.18 6.09
N TYR A 47 1.31 1.05 5.85
CA TYR A 47 0.20 0.76 4.97
C TYR A 47 0.50 1.26 3.57
N VAL A 48 0.06 0.49 2.59
CA VAL A 48 0.20 0.82 1.17
C VAL A 48 -1.14 0.66 0.49
N VAL A 49 -1.32 1.36 -0.62
CA VAL A 49 -2.54 1.32 -1.41
C VAL A 49 -2.26 0.52 -2.67
N VAL A 50 -3.07 -0.49 -2.94
CA VAL A 50 -2.96 -1.36 -4.11
C VAL A 50 -4.29 -1.43 -4.85
N PRO A 51 -4.31 -1.72 -6.16
CA PRO A 51 -5.55 -1.91 -6.90
C PRO A 51 -6.46 -2.95 -6.25
N ILE A 52 -7.76 -2.70 -6.23
CA ILE A 52 -8.75 -3.53 -5.54
C ILE A 52 -8.85 -4.92 -6.16
N GLU A 53 -8.64 -5.00 -7.46
CA GLU A 53 -8.67 -6.21 -8.28
C GLU A 53 -7.46 -7.13 -8.05
N TRP A 54 -6.38 -6.63 -7.46
CA TRP A 54 -5.21 -7.45 -7.17
C TRP A 54 -5.49 -8.45 -6.06
N SER A 55 -5.06 -9.69 -6.26
CA SER A 55 -4.99 -10.69 -5.20
C SER A 55 -3.98 -10.28 -4.12
N ALA A 56 -4.09 -10.89 -2.93
CA ALA A 56 -3.13 -10.66 -1.85
C ALA A 56 -1.69 -10.99 -2.29
N ASP A 57 -1.50 -12.04 -3.09
CA ASP A 57 -0.19 -12.45 -3.59
C ASP A 57 0.40 -11.46 -4.61
N GLU A 58 -0.43 -10.91 -5.50
CA GLU A 58 0.00 -9.88 -6.45
C GLU A 58 0.42 -8.59 -5.74
N ALA A 59 -0.40 -8.14 -4.78
CA ALA A 59 -0.08 -7.01 -3.92
C ALA A 59 1.23 -7.26 -3.17
N HIS A 60 1.38 -8.43 -2.53
CA HIS A 60 2.59 -8.79 -1.80
C HIS A 60 3.84 -8.80 -2.69
N ARG A 61 3.77 -9.39 -3.89
CA ARG A 61 4.89 -9.40 -4.85
C ARG A 61 5.29 -7.99 -5.26
N ALA A 62 4.32 -7.13 -5.58
CA ALA A 62 4.60 -5.76 -5.98
C ALA A 62 5.23 -4.94 -4.84
N ILE A 63 4.75 -5.12 -3.60
CA ILE A 63 5.32 -4.54 -2.39
C ILE A 63 6.78 -4.99 -2.21
N MET A 64 7.03 -6.30 -2.29
CA MET A 64 8.37 -6.86 -2.14
C MET A 64 9.30 -6.44 -3.28
N GLN A 65 8.81 -6.25 -4.49
CA GLN A 65 9.63 -5.75 -5.60
C GLN A 65 10.06 -4.29 -5.39
N ARG A 66 9.17 -3.45 -4.87
CA ARG A 66 9.42 -2.02 -4.67
C ARG A 66 10.31 -1.73 -3.46
N TRP A 67 10.16 -2.46 -2.36
CA TRP A 67 10.96 -2.23 -1.14
C TRP A 67 11.89 -3.37 -0.72
N GLY A 68 11.72 -4.60 -1.22
CA GLY A 68 12.61 -5.73 -0.91
C GLY A 68 14.02 -5.58 -1.47
N LYS A 69 14.27 -4.60 -2.35
CA LYS A 69 15.59 -4.26 -2.88
C LYS A 69 16.40 -3.26 -2.02
N ARG A 70 15.91 -2.79 -0.87
CA ARG A 70 16.72 -1.97 0.07
C ARG A 70 17.73 -2.84 0.84
N ARG A 71 18.72 -3.36 0.13
CA ARG A 71 19.99 -3.87 0.66
C ARG A 71 21.09 -3.54 -0.35
N ARG A 72 21.59 -2.32 -0.31
CA ARG A 72 22.95 -1.95 -0.71
C ARG A 72 23.36 -0.71 0.04
#